data_AF-A0A1M6CXF5-F1
#
_entry.id   AF-A0A1M6CXF5-F1
#
_cell.length_a   1.000
_cell.length_b   1.000
_cell.length_c   1.000
_cell.angle_alpha   90.00
_cell.angle_beta   90.00
_cell.angle_gamma   90.00
#
_symmetry.space_group_name_H-M   'P 1'
#
loop_
_entity.id
_entity.type
_entity.pdbx_description
1 polymer ?
#
loop_
_entity_poly.entity_id
_entity_poly.type
_entity_poly.pdbx_seq_one_letter_code
_entity_poly.pdbx_strand_id
1 'polypeptide(L)'
;MERRSYKNIGRFILAFSIIYSIFMAFISFRNGDFKENLSNGSLFSTLIFSLTCIVLILSGLRMKIKYPDYYLYQVIGAIILLLMVLIVDVIPRVIYLI
;
A
#
# COMPACT_ATOMS: atom_id res chain seq x y z
N MET A 1 -1.57 -19.08 29.09
CA MET A 1 -0.85 -18.00 28.38
C MET A 1 -1.86 -16.93 28.02
N GLU A 2 -1.79 -15.75 28.63
CA GLU A 2 -2.60 -14.60 28.21
C GLU A 2 -2.27 -14.25 26.75
N ARG A 3 -3.28 -14.28 25.87
CA ARG A 3 -3.13 -13.74 24.52
C ARG A 3 -3.04 -12.23 24.63
N ARG A 4 -1.83 -11.66 24.58
CA ARG A 4 -1.67 -10.22 24.34
C ARG A 4 -2.37 -9.87 23.03
N SER A 5 -3.37 -8.99 23.08
CA SER A 5 -4.05 -8.53 21.88
C SER A 5 -3.16 -7.52 21.15
N TYR A 6 -2.84 -7.82 19.88
CA TYR A 6 -2.04 -6.95 19.01
C TYR A 6 -2.91 -5.97 18.19
N LYS A 7 -4.17 -5.79 18.61
CA LYS A 7 -5.18 -4.99 17.92
C LYS A 7 -4.77 -3.53 17.72
N ASN A 8 -4.17 -2.90 18.72
CA ASN A 8 -3.75 -1.49 18.64
C ASN A 8 -2.63 -1.29 17.60
N ILE A 9 -1.68 -2.22 17.54
CA ILE A 9 -0.61 -2.20 16.55
C ILE A 9 -1.19 -2.40 15.14
N GLY A 10 -2.11 -3.35 14.98
CA GLY A 10 -2.80 -3.55 13.71
C GLY A 10 -3.55 -2.29 13.24
N ARG A 11 -4.32 -1.66 14.13
CA ARG A 11 -5.01 -0.39 13.85
C ARG A 11 -4.04 0.73 13.45
N PHE A 12 -2.89 0.82 14.10
CA PHE A 12 -1.85 1.78 13.76
C PHE A 12 -1.31 1.55 12.34
N ILE A 13 -1.02 0.30 11.96
CA ILE A 13 -0.57 -0.06 10.60
C ILE A 13 -1.63 0.32 9.56
N LEU A 14 -2.90 0.04 9.85
CA LEU A 14 -4.00 0.41 8.95
C LEU A 14 -4.08 1.94 8.78
N ALA A 15 -4.04 2.69 9.88
CA ALA A 15 -4.07 4.15 9.85
C ALA A 15 -2.88 4.71 9.05
N PHE A 16 -1.68 4.18 9.28
CA PHE A 16 -0.48 4.55 8.52
C PHE A 16 -0.65 4.28 7.02
N SER A 17 -1.21 3.12 6.66
CA SER A 17 -1.48 2.75 5.26
C SER A 17 -2.44 3.72 4.57
N ILE A 18 -3.47 4.19 5.29
CA ILE A 18 -4.42 5.19 4.79
C ILE A 18 -3.74 6.55 4.61
N ILE A 19 -3.00 7.01 5.61
CA ILE A 19 -2.28 8.30 5.55
C ILE A 19 -1.29 8.30 4.38
N TYR A 20 -0.51 7.22 4.24
CA TYR A 20 0.46 7.08 3.15
C TYR A 20 -0.22 7.06 1.78
N SER A 21 -1.38 6.41 1.67
CA SER A 21 -2.17 6.39 0.43
C SER A 21 -2.64 7.78 0.02
N ILE A 22 -3.13 8.58 0.97
CA ILE A 22 -3.53 9.98 0.73
C ILE A 22 -2.31 10.79 0.32
N PHE A 23 -1.17 10.59 0.97
CA PHE A 23 0.07 11.29 0.66
C PHE A 23 0.59 10.98 -0.75
N MET A 24 0.54 9.70 -1.17
CA MET A 24 0.88 9.30 -2.54
C MET A 24 -0.03 9.96 -3.57
N ALA A 25 -1.34 9.92 -3.35
CA ALA A 25 -2.29 10.60 -4.25
C ALA A 25 -1.96 12.10 -4.33
N PHE A 26 -1.72 12.76 -3.19
CA PHE A 26 -1.35 14.17 -3.18
C PHE A 26 -0.09 14.46 -3.99
N ILE A 27 0.97 13.66 -3.85
CA ILE A 27 2.21 13.84 -4.62
C ILE A 27 1.94 13.69 -6.12
N SER A 28 1.16 12.69 -6.53
CA SER A 28 0.88 12.43 -7.94
C SER A 28 0.14 13.57 -8.64
N PHE A 29 -0.66 14.36 -7.91
CA PHE A 29 -1.36 15.54 -8.44
C PHE A 29 -0.65 16.87 -8.12
N ARG A 30 0.49 16.86 -7.45
CA ARG A 30 1.20 18.09 -7.03
C ARG A 30 2.16 18.57 -8.12
N ASN A 31 2.32 19.89 -8.28
CA ASN A 31 3.30 20.56 -9.14
C ASN A 31 3.08 20.49 -10.67
N GLY A 32 1.88 20.22 -11.17
CA GLY A 32 1.61 20.33 -12.61
C GLY A 32 0.60 19.31 -13.14
N ASP A 33 0.75 18.94 -14.40
CA ASP A 33 -0.09 17.92 -15.04
C ASP A 33 0.28 16.53 -14.50
N PHE A 34 -0.74 15.74 -14.18
CA PHE A 34 -0.62 14.40 -13.64
C PHE A 34 0.27 13.51 -14.52
N LYS A 35 0.17 13.66 -15.85
CA LYS A 35 1.01 12.92 -16.81
C LYS A 35 2.49 13.24 -16.69
N GLU A 36 2.85 14.49 -16.41
CA GLU A 36 4.24 14.92 -16.25
C GLU A 36 4.87 14.30 -14.99
N ASN A 37 4.14 14.34 -13.87
CA ASN A 37 4.55 13.67 -12.64
C ASN A 37 4.72 12.16 -12.82
N LEU A 38 3.81 11.55 -13.59
CA LEU A 38 3.88 10.14 -13.93
C LEU A 38 5.15 9.82 -14.72
N SER A 39 5.47 10.63 -15.74
CA SER A 39 6.69 10.49 -16.55
C SER A 39 7.97 10.66 -15.74
N ASN A 40 7.98 11.57 -14.77
CA ASN A 40 9.15 11.84 -13.93
C ASN A 40 9.36 10.77 -12.83
N GLY A 41 8.32 10.02 -12.48
CA GLY A 41 8.41 8.94 -11.49
C GLY A 41 9.10 7.68 -12.03
N SER A 42 9.74 6.92 -11.14
CA SER A 42 10.43 5.66 -11.47
C SER A 42 9.49 4.45 -11.41
N LEU A 43 9.23 3.85 -12.57
CA LEU A 43 8.46 2.60 -12.69
C LEU A 43 9.09 1.44 -11.89
N PHE A 44 10.42 1.39 -11.82
CA PHE A 44 11.12 0.35 -11.06
C PHE A 44 10.85 0.45 -9.56
N SER A 45 10.84 1.66 -9.00
CA SER A 45 10.49 1.90 -7.60
C SER A 45 9.05 1.45 -7.29
N THR A 46 8.13 1.74 -8.20
CA THR A 46 6.72 1.33 -8.10
C THR A 46 6.53 -0.19 -8.12
N LEU A 47 7.28 -0.89 -8.95
CA LEU A 47 7.26 -2.36 -9.00
C LEU A 47 7.78 -2.98 -7.70
N ILE A 48 8.91 -2.46 -7.17
CA ILE A 48 9.44 -2.93 -5.87
C ILE A 48 8.43 -2.71 -4.75
N PHE A 49 7.80 -1.54 -4.72
CA PHE A 49 6.79 -1.23 -3.71
C PHE A 49 5.56 -2.16 -3.83
N SER A 50 5.11 -2.44 -5.06
CA SER A 50 4.02 -3.39 -5.32
C SER A 50 4.36 -4.80 -4.84
N LEU A 51 5.58 -5.29 -5.14
CA LEU A 51 6.07 -6.58 -4.65
C LEU A 51 6.12 -6.62 -3.12
N THR A 52 6.57 -5.52 -2.49
CA THR A 52 6.59 -5.40 -1.03
C THR A 52 5.18 -5.51 -0.44
N CYS A 53 4.19 -4.87 -1.05
CA CYS A 53 2.79 -4.99 -0.62
C CYS A 53 2.27 -6.43 -0.76
N ILE A 54 2.60 -7.13 -1.85
CA ILE A 54 2.24 -8.55 -2.03
C ILE A 54 2.87 -9.42 -0.94
N VAL A 55 4.15 -9.22 -0.64
CA VAL A 55 4.84 -9.94 0.45
C VAL A 55 4.17 -9.65 1.81
N LEU A 56 3.77 -8.41 2.07
CA LEU A 56 3.06 -8.04 3.30
C LEU A 56 1.70 -8.73 3.41
N ILE A 57 0.96 -8.88 2.30
CA ILE A 57 -0.30 -9.63 2.25
C ILE A 57 -0.05 -11.11 2.58
N LEU A 58 0.91 -11.74 1.90
CA LEU A 58 1.24 -13.15 2.11
C LEU A 58 1.71 -13.41 3.54
N SER A 59 2.56 -12.54 4.08
CA SER A 59 3.01 -12.59 5.48
C SER A 59 1.83 -12.44 6.45
N GLY A 60 0.92 -11.50 6.20
CA GLY A 60 -0.28 -11.32 7.02
C GLY A 60 -1.14 -12.58 7.03
N LEU A 61 -1.40 -13.18 5.86
CA LEU A 61 -2.17 -14.42 5.76
C LEU A 61 -1.55 -15.58 6.56
N ARG A 62 -0.22 -15.73 6.54
CA ARG A 62 0.49 -16.73 7.37
C ARG A 62 0.32 -16.49 8.87
N MET A 63 0.13 -15.23 9.29
CA MET A 63 -0.06 -14.85 10.70
C MET A 63 -1.50 -15.02 11.20
N LYS A 64 -2.47 -15.36 10.34
CA LYS A 64 -3.89 -15.49 10.69
C LYS A 64 -4.14 -16.35 11.94
N ILE A 65 -3.43 -17.47 12.06
CA ILE A 65 -3.60 -18.42 13.18
C ILE A 65 -2.93 -17.90 14.46
N LYS A 66 -1.76 -17.26 14.32
CA LYS A 66 -0.93 -16.82 15.45
C LYS A 66 -1.39 -15.48 16.04
N TYR A 67 -1.85 -14.56 15.20
CA TYR A 67 -2.26 -13.20 15.57
C TYR A 67 -3.56 -12.79 14.84
N PRO A 68 -4.71 -13.36 15.23
CA PRO A 68 -5.99 -13.16 14.54
C PRO A 68 -6.47 -11.71 14.54
N ASP A 69 -6.16 -10.93 15.57
CA ASP A 69 -6.55 -9.51 15.62
C ASP A 69 -5.67 -8.64 14.73
N TYR A 70 -4.44 -9.05 14.46
CA TYR A 70 -3.43 -8.23 13.78
C TYR A 70 -3.39 -8.50 12.28
N TYR A 71 -3.53 -9.76 11.87
CA TYR A 71 -3.39 -10.15 10.47
C TYR A 71 -4.36 -9.39 9.57
N LEU A 72 -5.59 -9.18 10.04
CA LEU A 72 -6.65 -8.58 9.25
C LEU A 72 -6.32 -7.12 8.95
N TYR A 73 -5.79 -6.37 9.93
CA TYR A 73 -5.36 -5.00 9.71
C TYR A 73 -4.13 -4.91 8.80
N GLN A 74 -3.15 -5.80 8.95
CA GLN A 74 -1.98 -5.83 8.07
C GLN A 74 -2.38 -6.13 6.61
N VAL A 75 -3.21 -7.16 6.39
CA VAL A 75 -3.64 -7.57 5.05
C VAL A 75 -4.45 -6.46 4.40
N ILE A 76 -5.43 -5.87 5.11
CA ILE A 76 -6.24 -4.78 4.56
C ILE A 76 -5.38 -3.54 4.27
N GLY A 77 -4.48 -3.16 5.19
CA GLY A 77 -3.57 -2.03 4.97
C GLY A 77 -2.68 -2.22 3.74
N ALA A 78 -2.11 -3.41 3.57
CA ALA A 78 -1.28 -3.73 2.41
C ALA A 78 -2.09 -3.77 1.09
N ILE A 79 -3.34 -4.23 1.12
CA ILE A 79 -4.24 -4.19 -0.04
C ILE A 79 -4.57 -2.75 -0.43
N ILE A 80 -4.86 -1.88 0.55
CA ILE A 80 -5.12 -0.46 0.30
C ILE A 80 -3.92 0.18 -0.39
N LEU A 81 -2.72 -0.04 0.13
CA LEU A 81 -1.49 0.48 -0.47
C LEU A 81 -1.28 -0.02 -1.90
N LEU A 82 -1.47 -1.33 -2.13
CA LEU A 82 -1.32 -1.92 -3.46
C LEU A 82 -2.33 -1.35 -4.46
N LEU A 83 -3.60 -1.23 -4.06
CA LEU A 83 -4.65 -0.65 -4.90
C LEU A 83 -4.33 0.80 -5.26
N MET A 84 -3.85 1.59 -4.31
CA MET A 84 -3.54 2.99 -4.56
C MET A 84 -2.37 3.15 -5.53
N VAL A 85 -1.35 2.29 -5.44
CA VAL A 85 -0.26 2.23 -6.42
C VAL A 85 -0.78 1.87 -7.80
N LEU A 86 -1.68 0.89 -7.89
CA LEU A 86 -2.25 0.46 -9.15
C LEU A 86 -3.06 1.58 -9.82
N ILE A 87 -3.93 2.25 -9.06
CA ILE A 87 -4.84 3.29 -9.57
C ILE A 87 -4.09 4.56 -9.94
N VAL A 88 -3.14 4.98 -9.10
CA VAL A 88 -2.49 6.30 -9.23
C VAL A 88 -1.23 6.24 -10.11
N ASP A 89 -0.62 5.06 -10.27
CA ASP A 89 0.66 4.96 -10.97
C ASP A 89 0.64 3.90 -12.08
N VAL A 90 0.41 2.62 -11.77
CA VAL A 90 0.57 1.54 -12.76
C VAL A 90 -0.43 1.63 -13.91
N ILE A 91 -1.73 1.73 -13.61
CA ILE A 91 -2.78 1.81 -14.64
C ILE A 91 -2.58 3.06 -15.50
N PRO A 92 -2.39 4.27 -14.94
CA PRO A 92 -2.13 5.44 -15.75
C PRO A 92 -0.86 5.34 -16.61
N ARG A 93 0.21 4.70 -16.13
CA ARG A 93 1.43 4.54 -16.95
C ARG A 93 1.16 3.71 -18.18
N VAL A 94 0.40 2.63 -18.02
CA VAL A 94 -0.01 1.77 -19.14
C VAL A 94 -0.91 2.50 -20.12
N ILE A 95 -1.76 3.43 -19.67
CA ILE A 95 -2.69 4.16 -20.55
C ILE A 95 -2.03 5.36 -21.24
N TYR A 96 -1.18 6.11 -20.54
CA TYR A 96 -0.70 7.42 -21.01
C TYR A 96 0.74 7.42 -21.56
N LEU A 97 1.56 6.43 -21.20
CA LEU A 97 3.00 6.44 -21.48
C LEU A 97 3.51 5.19 -22.22
N ILE A 98 2.74 4.10 -22.26
CA ILE A 98 3.02 2.89 -23.06
C ILE A 98 2.08 2.89 -24.26
#